data_AF-A0A2E3MQ70-F1
#
_entry.id   AF-A0A2E3MQ70-F1
#
_cell.length_a   1.000
_cell.length_b   1.000
_cell.length_c   1.000
_cell.angle_alpha   90.00
_cell.angle_beta   90.00
_cell.angle_gamma   90.00
#
_symmetry.space_group_name_H-M   'P 1'
#
loop_
_entity.id
_entity.type
_entity.pdbx_description
1 polymer ?
#
loop_
_entity_poly.entity_id
_entity_poly.type
_entity_poly.pdbx_seq_one_letter_code
_entity_poly.pdbx_strand_id
1 'polypeptide(L)'
;MNDLLEGRKVAVIGGAGFIGHNLALGLAQRGVDVAVVDSLQVNNLLTFSSFDEYTPNQELYLRIIQQRLAMLRQSGISLHV
;
A
#
# COMPACT_ATOMS: atom_id res chain seq x y z
N MET A 1 -16.63 -10.22 20.87
CA MET A 1 -16.25 -11.43 20.10
C MET A 1 -14.78 -11.23 19.77
N ASN A 2 -13.88 -12.05 20.31
CA ASN A 2 -12.44 -11.91 20.00
C ASN A 2 -12.24 -12.20 18.52
N ASP A 3 -11.55 -11.29 17.83
CA ASP A 3 -11.11 -11.56 16.46
C ASP A 3 -9.98 -12.58 16.51
N LEU A 4 -10.12 -13.70 15.80
CA LEU A 4 -9.13 -14.79 15.78
C LEU A 4 -7.74 -14.33 15.29
N LEU A 5 -7.70 -13.18 14.62
CA LEU A 5 -6.49 -12.61 14.02
C LEU A 5 -5.81 -11.56 14.92
N GLU A 6 -6.47 -11.09 15.98
CA GLU A 6 -5.91 -10.04 16.84
C GLU A 6 -4.55 -10.46 17.43
N GLY A 7 -3.55 -9.56 17.34
CA GLY A 7 -2.17 -9.81 17.80
C GLY A 7 -1.35 -10.76 16.92
N ARG A 8 -1.91 -11.29 15.81
CA ARG A 8 -1.12 -12.06 14.83
C ARG A 8 -0.20 -11.14 14.04
N LYS A 9 0.93 -11.69 13.60
CA LYS A 9 1.84 -11.02 12.68
C LYS A 9 1.59 -11.50 11.25
N VAL A 10 1.39 -10.58 10.32
CA VAL A 10 1.10 -10.92 8.92
C VAL A 10 1.97 -10.06 8.00
N ALA A 11 2.69 -10.72 7.09
CA ALA A 11 3.37 -10.06 5.98
C ALA A 11 2.51 -10.14 4.71
N VAL A 12 2.23 -8.99 4.10
CA VAL A 12 1.48 -8.88 2.84
C VAL A 12 2.46 -8.55 1.71
N ILE A 13 2.74 -9.55 0.87
CA ILE A 13 3.56 -9.37 -0.33
C ILE A 13 2.71 -8.71 -1.42
N GLY A 14 3.24 -7.69 -2.10
CA GLY A 14 2.46 -6.86 -3.03
C GLY A 14 1.46 -5.94 -2.32
N GLY A 15 1.71 -5.65 -1.04
CA GLY A 15 0.77 -4.91 -0.17
C GLY A 15 0.67 -3.41 -0.45
N ALA A 16 1.49 -2.83 -1.32
CA ALA A 16 1.35 -1.45 -1.79
C ALA A 16 0.60 -1.35 -3.14
N GLY A 17 0.21 -2.50 -3.73
CA GLY A 17 -0.73 -2.58 -4.84
C GLY A 17 -2.17 -2.26 -4.42
N PHE A 18 -3.14 -2.36 -5.33
CA PHE A 18 -4.54 -1.98 -5.03
C PHE A 18 -5.22 -2.91 -4.00
N ILE A 19 -5.20 -4.22 -4.28
CA ILE A 19 -5.84 -5.22 -3.41
C ILE A 19 -5.05 -5.38 -2.11
N GLY A 20 -3.73 -5.53 -2.22
CA GLY A 20 -2.84 -5.71 -1.08
C GLY A 20 -2.93 -4.56 -0.07
N HIS A 21 -3.07 -3.32 -0.55
CA HIS A 21 -3.24 -2.15 0.30
C HIS A 21 -4.51 -2.22 1.15
N ASN A 22 -5.65 -2.49 0.52
CA ASN A 22 -6.92 -2.58 1.23
C ASN A 22 -6.94 -3.77 2.20
N LEU A 23 -6.33 -4.89 1.82
CA LEU A 23 -6.16 -6.04 2.70
C LEU A 23 -5.33 -5.68 3.94
N ALA A 24 -4.20 -5.00 3.76
CA ALA A 24 -3.32 -4.59 4.86
C ALA A 24 -4.05 -3.67 5.85
N LEU A 25 -4.80 -2.67 5.35
CA LEU A 25 -5.61 -1.79 6.19
C LEU A 25 -6.71 -2.54 6.94
N GLY A 26 -7.43 -3.43 6.26
CA GLY A 26 -8.48 -4.23 6.88
C GLY A 26 -7.96 -5.16 7.98
N LEU A 27 -6.76 -5.73 7.81
CA LEU A 27 -6.09 -6.53 8.84
C LEU A 27 -5.65 -5.65 10.02
N ALA A 28 -5.04 -4.50 9.76
CA ALA A 28 -4.62 -3.58 10.82
C ALA A 28 -5.80 -3.09 11.68
N GLN A 29 -6.96 -2.80 11.07
CA GLN A 29 -8.19 -2.45 11.79
C GLN A 29 -8.71 -3.56 12.70
N ARG A 30 -8.31 -4.81 12.45
CA ARG A 30 -8.66 -5.99 13.25
C ARG A 30 -7.62 -6.30 14.33
N GLY A 31 -6.70 -5.37 14.60
CA GLY A 31 -5.66 -5.52 15.63
C GLY A 31 -4.51 -6.46 15.22
N VAL A 32 -4.33 -6.71 13.93
CA VAL A 32 -3.21 -7.50 13.39
C VAL A 32 -1.97 -6.61 13.28
N ASP A 33 -0.79 -7.15 13.64
CA ASP A 33 0.51 -6.53 13.38
C ASP A 33 0.91 -6.82 11.92
N VAL A 34 0.71 -5.83 11.04
CA VAL A 34 0.85 -5.98 9.59
C VAL A 34 2.15 -5.33 9.10
N ALA A 35 2.89 -6.07 8.27
CA ALA A 35 3.98 -5.53 7.46
C ALA A 35 3.69 -5.76 5.97
N VAL A 36 4.05 -4.79 5.14
CA VAL A 36 3.93 -4.86 3.67
C VAL A 36 5.31 -5.01 3.07
N VAL A 37 5.44 -5.92 2.09
CA VAL A 37 6.64 -6.05 1.26
C VAL A 37 6.24 -5.81 -0.19
N ASP A 38 6.78 -4.78 -0.82
CA ASP A 38 6.40 -4.41 -2.18
C ASP A 38 7.56 -3.74 -2.92
N SER A 39 7.83 -4.21 -4.14
CA SER A 39 8.86 -3.65 -5.01
C SER A 39 8.57 -2.23 -5.50
N LEU A 40 7.31 -1.76 -5.36
CA LEU A 40 6.77 -0.52 -5.90
C LEU A 40 6.84 -0.39 -7.44
N GLN A 41 7.35 -1.40 -8.14
CA GLN A 41 7.53 -1.40 -9.59
C GLN A 41 6.20 -1.42 -10.35
N VAL A 42 5.18 -2.10 -9.80
CA VAL A 42 3.85 -2.25 -10.43
C VAL A 42 2.99 -0.99 -10.28
N ASN A 43 3.39 -0.02 -9.44
CA ASN A 43 2.57 1.15 -9.14
C ASN A 43 2.54 2.23 -10.24
N ASN A 44 3.03 1.96 -11.46
CA ASN A 44 3.22 2.94 -12.54
C ASN A 44 3.95 4.22 -12.08
N LEU A 45 4.57 4.22 -10.90
CA LEU A 45 5.19 5.40 -10.32
C LEU A 45 6.32 5.89 -11.21
N LEU A 46 7.05 4.96 -11.84
CA LEU A 46 8.10 5.22 -12.82
C LEU A 46 7.53 5.67 -14.17
N THR A 47 6.44 5.06 -14.63
CA THR A 47 5.72 5.48 -15.85
C THR A 47 5.21 6.92 -15.72
N PHE A 48 4.74 7.31 -14.53
CA PHE A 48 4.23 8.64 -14.21
C PHE A 48 5.29 9.59 -13.62
N SER A 49 6.54 9.20 -13.46
CA SER A 49 7.63 10.11 -13.06
C SER A 49 8.61 10.40 -14.18
N SER A 50 8.55 9.61 -15.26
CA SER A 50 9.30 9.84 -16.49
C SER A 50 8.62 10.94 -17.30
N PHE A 51 9.33 12.03 -17.56
CA PHE A 51 8.80 13.19 -18.32
C PHE A 51 8.78 12.98 -19.84
N ASP A 52 9.24 11.83 -20.32
CA ASP A 52 9.53 11.59 -21.74
C ASP A 52 8.31 11.14 -22.56
N GLU A 53 7.21 10.70 -21.92
CA GLU A 53 5.96 10.34 -22.60
C GLU A 53 4.75 11.02 -21.94
N TYR A 54 3.95 11.73 -22.75
CA TYR A 54 2.68 12.32 -22.30
C TYR A 54 1.74 11.21 -21.83
N THR A 55 1.52 11.14 -20.52
CA THR A 55 0.56 10.21 -19.93
C THR A 55 -0.66 10.98 -19.40
N PRO A 56 -1.86 10.78 -19.96
CA PRO A 56 -3.07 11.44 -19.47
C PRO A 56 -3.28 11.21 -17.96
N ASN A 57 -3.67 12.25 -17.23
CA ASN A 57 -4.00 12.20 -15.81
C ASN A 57 -2.84 11.79 -14.87
N GLN A 58 -1.58 11.91 -15.31
CA GLN A 58 -0.38 11.59 -14.51
C GLN A 58 -0.42 12.15 -13.08
N GLU A 59 -0.81 13.42 -12.91
CA GLU A 59 -0.91 14.05 -11.58
C GLU A 59 -1.93 13.33 -10.68
N LEU A 60 -3.09 12.95 -11.21
CA LEU A 60 -4.12 12.23 -10.46
C LEU A 60 -3.59 10.87 -10.01
N TYR A 61 -2.91 10.13 -10.89
CA TYR A 61 -2.34 8.84 -10.53
C TYR A 61 -1.26 8.97 -9.45
N LEU A 62 -0.37 9.96 -9.55
CA LEU A 62 0.63 10.26 -8.52
C LEU A 62 -0.03 10.57 -7.18
N ARG A 63 -1.09 11.39 -7.16
CA ARG A 63 -1.87 11.69 -5.95
C ARG A 63 -2.49 10.43 -5.34
N ILE A 64 -3.05 9.53 -6.16
CA ILE A 64 -3.61 8.25 -5.69
C ILE A 64 -2.53 7.37 -5.06
N ILE A 65 -1.35 7.27 -5.66
CA ILE A 65 -0.23 6.47 -5.12
C ILE A 65 0.23 7.06 -3.78
N GLN A 66 0.44 8.38 -3.73
CA GLN A 66 0.86 9.08 -2.51
C GLN A 66 -0.17 8.91 -1.39
N GLN A 67 -1.46 9.03 -1.69
CA GLN A 67 -2.53 8.84 -0.71
C GLN A 67 -2.51 7.43 -0.12
N ARG A 68 -2.34 6.39 -0.94
CA ARG A 68 -2.25 5.00 -0.44
C ARG A 68 -1.03 4.79 0.47
N LEU A 69 0.13 5.30 0.07
CA LEU A 69 1.34 5.20 0.90
C LEU A 69 1.19 5.97 2.23
N ALA A 70 0.54 7.14 2.20
CA ALA A 70 0.24 7.91 3.39
C ALA A 70 -0.70 7.16 4.34
N MET A 71 -1.74 6.50 3.81
CA MET A 71 -2.68 5.69 4.61
C MET A 71 -1.97 4.52 5.29
N LEU A 72 -1.07 3.80 4.60
CA LEU A 72 -0.27 2.73 5.24
C LEU A 72 0.54 3.26 6.41
N ARG A 73 1.23 4.40 6.23
CA ARG A 73 2.03 5.06 7.28
C ARG A 73 1.16 5.51 8.46
N GLN A 74 0.01 6.13 8.18
CA GLN A 74 -0.92 6.61 9.21
C GLN A 74 -1.51 5.47 10.04
N SER A 75 -1.67 4.28 9.44
CA SER A 75 -2.10 3.06 10.14
C SER A 75 -0.96 2.33 10.85
N GLY A 76 0.26 2.87 10.87
CA GLY A 76 1.42 2.23 11.53
C GLY A 76 1.94 0.98 10.82
N ILE A 77 1.51 0.73 9.58
CA ILE A 77 1.92 -0.44 8.80
C ILE A 77 3.31 -0.20 8.23
N SER A 78 4.25 -1.09 8.53
CA SER A 78 5.62 -1.01 8.00
C SER A 78 5.65 -1.40 6.52
N LEU A 79 6.36 -0.61 5.70
CA LEU A 79 6.59 -0.90 4.28
C LEU A 79 8.06 -1.25 4.06
N HIS A 80 8.31 -2.42 3.47
CA HIS A 80 9.62 -2.91 3.04
C HIS A 80 9.68 -2.94 1.52
N VAL A 81 10.76 -2.40 0.94
CA VAL A 81 11.01 -2.31 -0.51
C VAL A 81 12.18 -3.21 -0.88
#